data_AF-A0A7C6UCQ6-F1
#
_entry.id   AF-A0A7C6UCQ6-F1
#
_cell.length_a   1.000
_cell.length_b   1.000
_cell.length_c   1.000
_cell.angle_alpha   90.00
_cell.angle_beta   90.00
_cell.angle_gamma   90.00
#
_symmetry.space_group_name_H-M   'P 1'
#
loop_
_entity.id
_entity.type
_entity.pdbx_description
1 polymer ?
#
loop_
_entity_poly.entity_id
_entity_poly.type
_entity_poly.pdbx_seq_one_letter_code
_entity_poly.pdbx_strand_id
1 'polypeptide(L)'
;MHRFLVIESRRLLPLLFLLVLLVSLSIYDNFFKADRAVITPVEDLENALTFVTAGKGEVAAETSFQVIETLEQWQDLQEQYSVLPDYPFNVNYEFAVSAVHGEIKNIRIFPQEEGLVQVRVQVSPLPQSYHVVTVERDKVGAKSVWQFVDLQDQVLSELTIPAVAGPEAEETE
;
A
#
# COMPACT_ATOMS: atom_id res chain seq x y z
N MET A 1 -1.74 -63.68 -18.54
CA MET A 1 -2.25 -62.50 -17.80
C MET A 1 -1.50 -61.23 -18.23
N HIS A 2 -1.75 -60.69 -19.43
CA HIS A 2 -1.06 -59.48 -19.92
C HIS A 2 -1.98 -58.43 -20.56
N ARG A 3 -3.30 -58.64 -20.56
CA ARG A 3 -4.27 -57.78 -21.26
C ARG A 3 -5.01 -56.79 -20.35
N PHE A 4 -4.83 -56.87 -19.03
CA PHE A 4 -5.47 -55.95 -18.07
C PHE A 4 -4.71 -54.62 -17.93
N LEU A 5 -3.38 -54.62 -18.08
CA LEU A 5 -2.55 -53.42 -17.90
C LEU A 5 -2.76 -52.34 -18.98
N VAL A 6 -3.12 -52.72 -20.21
CA VAL A 6 -3.26 -51.79 -21.36
C VAL A 6 -4.58 -51.02 -21.32
N ILE A 7 -5.61 -51.56 -20.67
CA ILE A 7 -6.95 -50.95 -20.61
C ILE A 7 -6.99 -49.82 -19.57
N GLU A 8 -6.24 -49.94 -18.48
CA GLU A 8 -6.13 -48.90 -17.46
C GLU A 8 -5.24 -47.72 -17.87
N SER A 9 -4.22 -47.94 -18.71
CA SER A 9 -3.31 -46.86 -19.15
C SER A 9 -4.05 -45.73 -19.87
N ARG A 10 -5.12 -46.07 -20.61
CA ARG A 10 -5.96 -45.10 -21.33
C ARG A 10 -6.81 -44.22 -20.39
N ARG A 11 -7.10 -44.70 -19.18
CA ARG A 11 -7.79 -43.93 -18.12
C ARG A 11 -6.81 -43.26 -17.14
N LEU A 12 -5.61 -43.80 -17.00
CA LEU A 12 -4.54 -43.23 -16.18
C LEU A 12 -3.89 -42.00 -16.82
N LEU A 13 -3.77 -41.97 -18.15
CA LEU A 13 -3.19 -40.83 -18.87
C LEU A 13 -3.94 -39.50 -18.62
N PRO A 14 -5.29 -39.42 -18.71
CA PRO A 14 -5.99 -38.20 -18.37
C PRO A 14 -5.91 -37.86 -16.87
N LEU A 15 -5.87 -38.86 -15.99
CA LEU A 15 -5.71 -38.62 -14.54
C LEU A 15 -4.32 -38.06 -14.19
N LEU A 16 -3.26 -38.58 -14.81
CA LEU A 16 -1.91 -38.07 -14.67
C LEU A 16 -1.80 -36.66 -15.25
N PHE A 17 -2.41 -36.41 -16.40
CA PHE A 17 -2.46 -35.06 -16.97
C PHE A 17 -3.15 -34.08 -16.03
N LEU A 18 -4.28 -34.46 -15.45
CA LEU A 18 -5.03 -33.64 -14.50
C LEU A 18 -4.22 -33.41 -13.20
N LEU A 19 -3.52 -34.44 -12.71
CA LEU A 19 -2.63 -34.32 -11.55
C LEU A 19 -1.48 -33.34 -11.83
N VAL A 20 -0.82 -33.45 -12.98
CA VAL A 20 0.23 -32.51 -13.38
C VAL A 20 -0.33 -31.09 -13.47
N LEU A 21 -1.51 -30.91 -14.07
CA LEU A 21 -2.16 -29.61 -14.18
C LEU A 21 -2.46 -29.02 -12.80
N LEU A 22 -2.95 -29.84 -11.87
CA LEU A 22 -3.26 -29.42 -10.50
C LEU A 22 -1.99 -29.05 -9.70
N VAL A 23 -0.91 -29.82 -9.84
CA VAL A 23 0.38 -29.51 -9.22
C VAL A 23 0.98 -28.23 -9.81
N SER A 24 0.94 -28.07 -11.14
CA SER A 24 1.39 -26.83 -11.80
C SER A 24 0.57 -25.62 -11.35
N LEU A 25 -0.75 -25.74 -11.22
CA LEU A 25 -1.61 -24.67 -10.72
C LEU A 25 -1.30 -24.33 -9.24
N SER A 26 -1.03 -25.35 -8.42
CA SER A 26 -0.65 -25.15 -7.02
C SER A 26 0.73 -24.48 -6.88
N ILE A 27 1.70 -24.84 -7.72
CA ILE A 27 3.01 -24.17 -7.77
C ILE A 27 2.83 -22.74 -8.27
N TYR A 28 2.04 -22.52 -9.31
CA TYR A 28 1.75 -21.19 -9.85
C TYR A 28 1.07 -20.30 -8.80
N ASP A 29 0.04 -20.79 -8.11
CA ASP A 29 -0.65 -20.04 -7.05
C ASP A 29 0.26 -19.78 -5.86
N ASN A 30 1.13 -20.73 -5.48
CA ASN A 30 2.04 -20.56 -4.35
C ASN A 30 3.20 -19.60 -4.69
N PHE A 31 3.82 -19.69 -5.87
CA PHE A 31 4.87 -18.75 -6.29
C PHE A 31 4.34 -17.34 -6.51
N PHE A 32 3.18 -17.16 -7.16
CA PHE A 32 2.61 -15.82 -7.34
C PHE A 32 2.08 -15.20 -6.03
N LYS A 33 1.68 -16.01 -5.04
CA LYS A 33 1.39 -15.53 -3.69
C LYS A 33 2.68 -15.26 -2.88
N ALA A 34 3.70 -16.08 -3.03
CA ALA A 34 4.97 -15.98 -2.29
C ALA A 34 5.86 -14.82 -2.77
N ASP A 35 5.85 -14.47 -4.06
CA ASP A 35 6.57 -13.30 -4.58
C ASP A 35 5.95 -11.96 -4.15
N ARG A 36 4.80 -11.98 -3.45
CA ARG A 36 4.24 -10.80 -2.76
C ARG A 36 4.68 -10.68 -1.30
N ALA A 37 5.40 -11.67 -0.77
CA ALA A 37 6.06 -11.55 0.52
C ALA A 37 7.43 -10.90 0.30
N VAL A 38 7.42 -9.56 0.20
CA VAL A 38 8.62 -8.77 0.48
C VAL A 38 9.15 -9.26 1.81
N ILE A 39 10.36 -9.82 1.81
CA ILE A 39 11.04 -10.35 2.99
C ILE A 39 11.29 -9.17 3.92
N THR A 40 10.30 -8.85 4.74
CA THR A 40 10.39 -7.85 5.79
C THR A 40 10.82 -8.60 7.05
N PRO A 41 11.95 -8.22 7.67
CA PRO A 41 12.35 -8.72 8.98
C PRO A 41 11.14 -8.73 9.94
N VAL A 42 11.03 -9.73 10.81
CA VAL A 42 9.86 -9.87 11.72
C VAL A 42 9.68 -8.65 12.63
N GLU A 43 10.77 -7.93 12.97
CA GLU A 43 10.72 -6.65 13.69
C GLU A 43 10.13 -5.49 12.86
N ASP A 44 10.19 -5.56 11.52
CA ASP A 44 9.62 -4.55 10.63
C ASP A 44 8.11 -4.69 10.44
N LEU A 45 7.52 -5.83 10.83
CA LEU A 45 6.09 -6.11 10.69
C LEU A 45 5.24 -5.51 11.82
N GLU A 46 5.77 -5.43 13.04
CA GLU A 46 5.01 -4.89 14.19
C GLU A 46 4.63 -3.42 14.01
N ASN A 47 5.47 -2.68 13.29
CA ASN A 47 5.29 -1.26 13.00
C ASN A 47 4.78 -0.99 11.58
N ALA A 48 4.55 -2.03 10.77
CA ALA A 48 4.09 -1.85 9.40
C ALA A 48 2.59 -1.48 9.35
N LEU A 49 2.28 -0.38 8.68
CA LEU A 49 0.93 0.05 8.39
C LEU A 49 0.46 -0.58 7.08
N THR A 50 -0.69 -1.24 7.12
CA THR A 50 -1.33 -1.73 5.90
C THR A 50 -1.91 -0.55 5.13
N PHE A 51 -1.69 -0.52 3.81
CA PHE A 51 -2.24 0.47 2.91
C PHE A 51 -2.95 -0.20 1.73
N VAL A 52 -3.88 0.54 1.13
CA VAL A 52 -4.57 0.13 -0.10
C VAL A 52 -4.11 1.04 -1.23
N THR A 53 -3.71 0.48 -2.37
CA THR A 53 -3.42 1.29 -3.56
C THR A 53 -4.72 1.85 -4.13
N ALA A 54 -4.93 3.15 -3.99
CA ALA A 54 -6.03 3.87 -4.60
C ALA A 54 -5.79 4.09 -6.10
N GLY A 55 -4.55 4.31 -6.50
CA GLY A 55 -4.17 4.58 -7.90
C GLY A 55 -2.71 4.41 -8.20
N LYS A 56 -2.40 3.99 -9.44
CA LYS A 56 -1.06 4.06 -9.99
C LYS A 56 -1.11 4.25 -11.50
N GLY A 57 -0.15 4.99 -12.05
CA GLY A 57 -0.10 5.24 -13.48
C GLY A 57 1.08 6.12 -13.84
N GLU A 58 1.05 6.63 -15.08
CA GLU A 58 2.07 7.52 -15.61
C GLU A 58 1.66 8.98 -15.45
N VAL A 59 2.61 9.84 -15.09
CA VAL A 59 2.41 11.29 -15.00
C VAL A 59 3.69 12.02 -15.39
N ALA A 60 3.56 13.07 -16.20
CA ALA A 60 4.68 13.95 -16.57
C ALA A 60 4.64 15.21 -15.69
N ALA A 61 5.11 15.09 -14.45
CA ALA A 61 5.11 16.16 -13.46
C ALA A 61 6.44 16.22 -12.69
N GLU A 62 6.61 17.18 -11.78
CA GLU A 62 7.77 17.19 -10.89
C GLU A 62 7.60 16.21 -9.73
N THR A 63 8.71 15.72 -9.18
CA THR A 63 8.71 14.85 -8.00
C THR A 63 8.05 15.58 -6.84
N SER A 64 7.00 14.98 -6.27
CA SER A 64 6.30 15.54 -5.12
C SER A 64 5.78 14.43 -4.22
N PHE A 65 5.71 14.75 -2.93
CA PHE A 65 5.21 13.87 -1.89
C PHE A 65 4.19 14.64 -1.07
N GLN A 66 3.00 14.08 -0.91
CA GLN A 66 1.91 14.74 -0.22
C GLN A 66 1.13 13.76 0.65
N VAL A 67 0.63 14.25 1.77
CA VAL A 67 -0.36 13.55 2.59
C VAL A 67 -1.63 14.39 2.55
N ILE A 68 -2.74 13.73 2.25
CA ILE A 68 -4.05 14.31 2.01
C ILE A 68 -4.97 13.92 3.15
N GLU A 69 -5.49 14.94 3.82
CA GLU A 69 -6.31 14.82 5.00
C GLU A 69 -7.74 15.36 4.79
N THR A 70 -7.93 16.25 3.82
CA THR A 70 -9.23 16.88 3.59
C THR A 70 -9.74 16.57 2.19
N LEU A 71 -11.06 16.74 2.01
CA LEU A 71 -11.68 16.54 0.71
C LEU A 71 -11.21 17.62 -0.28
N GLU A 72 -10.95 18.83 0.21
CA GLU A 72 -10.41 19.93 -0.58
C GLU A 72 -9.01 19.59 -1.12
N GLN A 73 -8.10 19.11 -0.26
CA GLN A 73 -6.77 18.64 -0.72
C GLN A 73 -6.84 17.49 -1.72
N TRP A 74 -7.81 16.59 -1.55
CA TRP A 74 -8.05 15.51 -2.51
C TRP A 74 -8.53 16.05 -3.87
N GLN A 75 -9.46 17.01 -3.86
CA GLN A 75 -9.95 17.68 -5.06
C GLN A 75 -8.84 18.46 -5.76
N ASP A 76 -8.04 19.24 -5.01
CA ASP A 76 -6.89 19.96 -5.53
C ASP A 76 -5.89 19.02 -6.22
N LEU A 77 -5.64 17.85 -5.62
CA LEU A 77 -4.78 16.83 -6.19
C LEU A 77 -5.37 16.26 -7.50
N GLN A 78 -6.68 15.99 -7.54
CA GLN A 78 -7.37 15.52 -8.75
C GLN A 78 -7.40 16.58 -9.87
N GLU A 79 -7.54 17.86 -9.52
CA GLU A 79 -7.47 18.98 -10.47
C GLU A 79 -6.04 19.16 -11.01
N GLN A 80 -5.04 19.03 -10.15
CA GLN A 80 -3.63 19.11 -10.53
C GLN A 80 -3.23 17.95 -11.44
N TYR A 81 -3.76 16.76 -11.19
CA TYR A 81 -3.42 15.54 -11.91
C TYR A 81 -4.67 14.84 -12.43
N SER A 82 -5.15 15.26 -13.60
CA SER A 82 -6.31 14.66 -14.31
C SER A 82 -6.19 13.16 -14.61
N VAL A 83 -5.00 12.57 -14.48
CA VAL A 83 -4.71 11.13 -14.63
C VAL A 83 -4.95 10.32 -13.36
N LEU A 84 -5.26 10.95 -12.23
CA LEU A 84 -5.60 10.27 -10.98
C LEU A 84 -6.94 9.54 -11.09
N PRO A 85 -7.09 8.39 -10.42
CA PRO A 85 -8.33 7.65 -10.46
C PRO A 85 -9.45 8.38 -9.72
N ASP A 86 -10.68 8.10 -10.15
CA ASP A 86 -11.90 8.46 -9.42
C ASP A 86 -12.08 7.48 -8.25
N TYR A 87 -11.28 7.69 -7.20
CA TYR A 87 -11.34 6.91 -5.97
C TYR A 87 -12.27 7.60 -4.96
N PRO A 88 -13.21 6.87 -4.32
CA PRO A 88 -14.17 7.44 -3.37
C PRO A 88 -13.52 7.68 -2.00
N PHE A 89 -12.59 8.64 -1.94
CA PHE A 89 -11.82 8.96 -0.75
C PHE A 89 -12.72 9.37 0.43
N ASN A 90 -12.50 8.72 1.58
CA ASN A 90 -13.28 9.00 2.79
C ASN A 90 -12.43 9.70 3.87
N VAL A 91 -12.57 11.02 3.94
CA VAL A 91 -11.84 11.89 4.89
C VAL A 91 -12.03 11.54 6.36
N ASN A 92 -13.09 10.81 6.73
CA ASN A 92 -13.33 10.47 8.13
C ASN A 92 -12.57 9.21 8.57
N TYR A 93 -12.19 8.34 7.62
CA TYR A 93 -11.57 7.05 7.93
C TYR A 93 -10.17 6.91 7.33
N GLU A 94 -9.81 7.70 6.33
CA GLU A 94 -8.60 7.49 5.53
C GLU A 94 -7.72 8.74 5.46
N PHE A 95 -6.41 8.52 5.45
CA PHE A 95 -5.44 9.45 4.88
C PHE A 95 -5.06 8.93 3.50
N ALA A 96 -4.93 9.82 2.52
CA ALA A 96 -4.34 9.47 1.23
C ALA A 96 -2.89 9.97 1.19
N VAL A 97 -1.99 9.16 0.64
CA VAL A 97 -0.58 9.46 0.51
C VAL A 97 -0.22 9.37 -0.96
N SER A 98 0.28 10.47 -1.51
CA SER A 98 0.65 10.59 -2.92
C SER A 98 2.16 10.68 -3.06
N ALA A 99 2.70 9.88 -3.97
CA ALA A 99 4.08 9.95 -4.42
C ALA A 99 4.12 10.10 -5.94
N VAL A 100 4.66 11.21 -6.42
CA VAL A 100 4.96 11.46 -7.84
C VAL A 100 6.44 11.21 -8.08
N HIS A 101 6.75 10.55 -9.19
CA HIS A 101 8.06 10.00 -9.52
C HIS A 101 8.59 8.99 -8.51
N GLY A 102 7.68 8.31 -7.82
CA GLY A 102 8.02 7.34 -6.80
C GLY A 102 6.91 6.33 -6.58
N GLU A 103 7.31 5.15 -6.14
CA GLU A 103 6.43 4.08 -5.74
C GLU A 103 6.56 3.84 -4.24
N ILE A 104 5.46 4.05 -3.50
CA ILE A 104 5.37 3.70 -2.08
C ILE A 104 5.51 2.19 -1.91
N LYS A 105 6.53 1.75 -1.17
CA LYS A 105 6.84 0.34 -0.91
C LYS A 105 6.35 -0.13 0.46
N ASN A 106 6.47 0.73 1.46
CA ASN A 106 6.09 0.42 2.84
C ASN A 106 5.72 1.71 3.57
N ILE A 107 4.84 1.60 4.57
CA ILE A 107 4.54 2.65 5.52
C ILE A 107 4.74 2.07 6.91
N ARG A 108 5.54 2.74 7.74
CA ARG A 108 5.85 2.31 9.10
C ARG A 108 5.45 3.37 10.10
N ILE A 109 5.02 2.94 11.28
CA ILE A 109 4.59 3.80 12.37
C ILE A 109 5.52 3.62 13.56
N PHE A 110 5.99 4.74 14.11
CA PHE A 110 6.82 4.79 15.30
C PHE A 110 6.12 5.69 16.32
N PRO A 111 5.55 5.12 17.40
CA PRO A 111 5.03 5.91 18.51
C PRO A 111 6.14 6.77 19.13
N GLN A 112 5.87 8.05 19.34
CA GLN A 112 6.77 8.97 20.06
C GLN A 112 6.17 9.38 21.41
N GLU A 113 6.94 10.14 22.18
CA GLU A 113 6.49 10.75 23.42
C GLU A 113 5.32 11.74 23.17
N GLU A 114 4.51 11.99 24.20
CA GLU A 114 3.38 12.95 24.16
C GLU A 114 2.22 12.60 23.19
N GLY A 115 2.13 11.34 22.75
CA GLY A 115 1.04 10.88 21.86
C GLY A 115 1.20 11.34 20.41
N LEU A 116 2.39 11.83 20.04
CA LEU A 116 2.79 12.07 18.65
C LEU A 116 3.17 10.74 18.00
N VAL A 117 2.80 10.57 16.74
CA VAL A 117 3.13 9.37 15.97
C VAL A 117 3.97 9.74 14.76
N GLN A 118 5.16 9.16 14.61
CA GLN A 118 5.98 9.35 13.43
C GLN A 118 5.65 8.26 12.40
N VAL A 119 5.20 8.67 11.23
CA VAL A 119 4.93 7.80 10.10
C VAL A 119 6.05 7.93 9.09
N ARG A 120 6.72 6.82 8.75
CA ARG A 120 7.72 6.79 7.68
C ARG A 120 7.17 6.10 6.45
N VAL A 121 7.15 6.81 5.33
CA VAL A 121 6.72 6.32 4.02
C VAL A 121 7.97 6.02 3.21
N GLN A 122 8.24 4.75 2.99
CA GLN A 122 9.37 4.31 2.18
C GLN A 122 8.99 4.37 0.70
N VAL A 123 9.72 5.17 -0.07
CA VAL A 123 9.47 5.40 -1.49
C VAL A 123 10.67 4.95 -2.31
N SER A 124 10.41 4.15 -3.34
CA SER A 124 11.40 3.82 -4.36
C SER A 124 11.24 4.78 -5.54
N PRO A 125 12.33 5.39 -6.06
CA PRO A 125 12.24 6.30 -7.19
C PRO A 125 11.76 5.56 -8.45
N LEU A 126 10.71 6.09 -9.08
CA LEU A 126 10.13 5.55 -10.31
C LEU A 126 9.73 6.72 -11.23
N PRO A 127 10.57 7.10 -12.20
CA PRO A 127 10.34 8.26 -13.05
C PRO A 127 9.01 8.20 -13.80
N GLN A 128 8.41 9.37 -14.06
CA GLN A 128 7.17 9.54 -14.83
C GLN A 128 5.99 8.71 -14.33
N SER A 129 5.97 8.39 -13.04
CA SER A 129 4.90 7.61 -12.42
C SER A 129 4.26 8.33 -11.26
N TYR A 130 3.04 7.94 -10.91
CA TYR A 130 2.43 8.27 -9.65
C TYR A 130 1.99 7.00 -8.91
N HIS A 131 2.03 7.06 -7.59
CA HIS A 131 1.45 6.05 -6.72
C HIS A 131 0.68 6.74 -5.61
N VAL A 132 -0.62 6.49 -5.54
CA VAL A 132 -1.50 6.96 -4.46
C VAL A 132 -1.99 5.77 -3.67
N VAL A 133 -1.82 5.83 -2.36
CA VAL A 133 -2.28 4.82 -1.42
C VAL A 133 -3.13 5.46 -0.33
N THR A 134 -4.04 4.70 0.25
CA THR A 134 -4.83 5.11 1.41
C THR A 134 -4.47 4.28 2.63
N VAL A 135 -4.53 4.90 3.79
CA VAL A 135 -4.29 4.25 5.09
C VAL A 135 -5.38 4.62 6.09
N GLU A 136 -5.68 3.72 7.01
CA GLU A 136 -6.67 3.95 8.06
C GLU A 136 -6.19 4.99 9.07
N ARG A 137 -6.99 6.03 9.30
CA ARG A 137 -6.70 7.10 10.28
C ARG A 137 -6.55 6.59 11.70
N ASP A 138 -7.42 5.66 12.09
CA ASP A 138 -7.45 5.08 13.43
C ASP A 138 -6.13 4.38 13.80
N LYS A 139 -5.34 3.96 12.79
CA LYS A 139 -4.04 3.32 12.98
C LYS A 139 -2.88 4.31 13.12
N VAL A 140 -3.02 5.52 12.58
CA VAL A 140 -1.99 6.56 12.62
C VAL A 140 -2.09 7.43 13.88
N GLY A 141 -3.29 7.66 14.38
CA GLY A 141 -3.52 8.50 15.57
C GLY A 141 -3.74 9.98 15.24
N ALA A 142 -4.10 10.76 16.27
CA ALA A 142 -4.59 12.13 16.10
C ALA A 142 -3.51 13.16 15.75
N LYS A 143 -2.25 12.94 16.15
CA LYS A 143 -1.10 13.80 15.81
C LYS A 143 -0.05 12.96 15.12
N SER A 144 0.36 13.37 13.91
CA SER A 144 1.35 12.59 13.17
C SER A 144 2.38 13.43 12.43
N VAL A 145 3.62 12.94 12.37
CA VAL A 145 4.70 13.51 11.55
C VAL A 145 5.04 12.49 10.47
N TRP A 146 4.88 12.89 9.22
CA TRP A 146 5.09 12.05 8.05
C TRP A 146 6.44 12.33 7.43
N GLN A 147 7.27 11.31 7.32
CA GLN A 147 8.58 11.39 6.68
C GLN A 147 8.61 10.45 5.48
N PHE A 148 8.88 11.01 4.30
CA PHE A 148 9.17 10.23 3.10
C PHE A 148 10.65 9.91 3.11
N VAL A 149 10.98 8.63 3.02
CA VAL A 149 12.36 8.13 3.03
C VAL A 149 12.63 7.27 1.81
N ASP A 150 13.88 7.21 1.36
CA ASP A 150 14.30 6.32 0.29
C ASP A 150 14.53 4.87 0.79
N LEU A 151 15.05 4.01 -0.08
CA LEU A 151 15.37 2.62 0.25
C LEU A 151 16.57 2.47 1.20
N GLN A 152 17.31 3.55 1.45
CA GLN A 152 18.45 3.63 2.37
C GLN A 152 18.11 4.41 3.65
N ASP A 153 16.83 4.64 3.93
CA ASP A 153 16.31 5.44 5.06
C ASP A 153 16.78 6.91 5.07
N GLN A 154 17.18 7.46 3.92
CA GLN A 154 17.46 8.90 3.81
C GLN A 154 16.15 9.68 3.62
N VAL A 155 16.00 10.77 4.38
CA VAL A 155 14.80 11.61 4.33
C VAL A 155 14.75 12.38 3.00
N LEU A 156 13.70 12.13 2.22
CA LEU A 156 13.36 12.83 1.00
C LEU A 156 12.47 14.05 1.29
N SER A 157 11.52 13.92 2.22
CA SER A 157 10.59 14.97 2.61
C SER A 157 10.02 14.74 4.01
N GLU A 158 9.63 15.80 4.71
CA GLU A 158 8.98 15.75 6.02
C GLU A 158 7.77 16.69 6.05
N LEU A 159 6.64 16.18 6.53
CA LEU A 159 5.35 16.89 6.63
C LEU A 159 4.76 16.66 8.03
N THR A 160 4.35 17.73 8.70
CA THR A 160 3.73 17.63 10.03
C THR A 160 2.23 17.83 9.93
N ILE A 161 1.48 16.88 10.49
CA ILE A 161 0.02 16.94 10.57
C ILE A 161 -0.38 17.27 12.01
N PRO A 162 -0.85 18.50 12.28
CA PRO A 162 -1.35 18.86 13.60
C PRO A 162 -2.66 18.13 13.90
N ALA A 163 -2.94 17.86 15.18
CA ALA A 163 -4.26 17.33 15.56
C ALA A 163 -5.35 18.29 15.12
N VAL A 164 -6.27 17.78 14.30
CA VAL A 164 -7.54 18.44 14.05
C VAL A 164 -8.26 18.53 15.40
N ALA A 165 -8.43 19.75 15.92
CA ALA A 165 -9.31 19.99 17.04
C ALA A 165 -10.72 19.56 16.61
N GLY A 166 -11.22 18.45 17.15
CA GLY A 166 -12.62 18.09 17.01
C GLY A 166 -13.49 19.24 17.53
N PRO A 167 -14.62 19.55 16.88
CA PRO A 167 -15.56 20.51 17.43
C PRO A 167 -16.32 19.83 18.58
N GLU A 168 -16.00 20.21 19.82
CA GLU A 168 -16.76 20.09 21.10
C GLU A 168 -15.74 20.00 22.25
N ALA A 169 -15.72 20.80 23.33
CA ALA A 169 -16.65 21.71 23.99
C ALA A 169 -15.80 22.79 24.71
N GLU A 170 -16.21 24.05 24.88
CA GLU A 170 -17.04 24.58 25.98
C GLU A 170 -17.48 26.00 25.57
N GLU A 171 -18.77 26.25 25.31
CA GLU A 171 -19.69 26.90 26.26
C GLU A 171 -19.17 27.03 27.70
N THR A 172 -18.96 28.29 28.10
CA THR A 172 -18.95 28.95 29.44
C THR A 172 -17.79 29.95 29.44
N GLU A 173 -17.93 31.25 29.70
CA GLU A 173 -18.90 32.06 30.45
C GLU A 173 -18.86 33.51 29.93
#